data_AF-A0A1H0WPC3-F1
#
_entry.id   AF-A0A1H0WPC3-F1
#
_cell.length_a   1.000
_cell.length_b   1.000
_cell.length_c   1.000
_cell.angle_alpha   90.00
_cell.angle_beta   90.00
_cell.angle_gamma   90.00
#
_symmetry.space_group_name_H-M   'P 1'
#
loop_
_entity.id
_entity.type
_entity.pdbx_description
1 polymer ?
#
loop_
_entity_poly.entity_id
_entity_poly.type
_entity_poly.pdbx_seq_one_letter_code
_entity_poly.pdbx_strand_id
1 'polypeptide(L)'
;MQGQQQQNQNQQTIPNTMKQNQQNIQSQPPQVLSTKDVLYLTDMMSWNLTALKKAHFLEGQCQIPEIAQAMKQACEMHERHYRTILGHLDNTNQPSQSQSNMQMQQQQQQQ
;
A
#
# COMPACT_ATOMS: atom_id res chain seq x y z
N MET A 1 37.76 46.30 53.85
CA MET A 1 38.36 45.03 54.31
C MET A 1 37.21 44.18 54.89
N GLN A 2 36.23 43.74 54.11
CA GLN A 2 36.23 42.62 53.15
C GLN A 2 36.82 41.34 53.76
N GLY A 3 35.96 40.33 53.99
CA GLY A 3 36.37 38.95 54.22
C GLY A 3 35.57 38.18 55.27
N GLN A 4 34.29 37.87 55.01
CA GLN A 4 33.65 36.69 55.60
C GLN A 4 32.43 36.28 54.78
N GLN A 5 32.56 35.21 54.01
CA GLN A 5 31.40 34.42 53.61
C GLN A 5 31.84 32.97 53.43
N GLN A 6 31.37 32.14 54.34
CA GLN A 6 31.40 30.70 54.25
C GLN A 6 29.94 30.25 54.26
N GLN A 7 29.50 29.60 53.18
CA GLN A 7 28.36 28.70 53.27
C GLN A 7 28.42 27.63 52.18
N ASN A 8 28.20 26.41 52.65
CA ASN A 8 28.33 25.16 51.96
C ASN A 8 26.92 24.60 51.69
N GLN A 9 26.79 23.90 50.57
CA GLN A 9 25.89 22.76 50.33
C GLN A 9 24.38 23.01 50.17
N ASN A 10 23.86 22.78 48.96
CA ASN A 10 22.71 21.88 48.81
C ASN A 10 22.67 21.16 47.46
N GLN A 11 22.45 19.86 47.59
CA GLN A 11 22.36 18.79 46.61
C GLN A 11 20.97 18.82 45.96
N GLN A 12 20.83 18.49 44.67
CA GLN A 12 19.95 17.41 44.17
C GLN A 12 19.62 17.49 42.67
N THR A 13 19.66 16.28 42.09
CA THR A 13 18.86 15.74 40.98
C THR A 13 19.05 16.27 39.56
N ILE A 14 19.78 15.44 38.80
CA ILE A 14 19.51 15.14 37.40
C ILE A 14 18.12 14.47 37.32
N PRO A 15 17.23 14.90 36.41
CA PRO A 15 16.48 13.92 35.64
C PRO A 15 16.88 13.93 34.17
N ASN A 16 17.27 12.74 33.76
CA ASN A 16 17.58 12.29 32.43
C ASN A 16 16.32 12.36 31.53
N THR A 17 16.55 12.39 30.22
CA THR A 17 15.63 11.91 29.16
C THR A 17 14.53 12.84 28.64
N MET A 18 14.90 13.82 27.82
CA MET A 18 14.10 14.18 26.64
C MET A 18 14.70 13.52 25.40
N LYS A 19 14.58 12.19 25.31
CA LYS A 19 14.62 11.53 23.99
C LYS A 19 13.32 11.89 23.30
N GLN A 20 13.36 12.99 22.55
CA GLN A 20 12.36 13.35 21.56
C GLN A 20 12.24 12.17 20.60
N ASN A 21 11.23 11.33 20.84
CA ASN A 21 10.81 10.29 19.92
C ASN A 21 10.20 11.02 18.71
N GLN A 22 11.05 11.54 17.83
CA GLN A 22 10.69 11.85 16.46
C GLN A 22 10.37 10.50 15.83
N GLN A 23 9.15 10.03 16.09
CA GLN A 23 8.50 9.03 15.26
C GLN A 23 8.51 9.64 13.87
N ASN A 24 9.44 9.14 13.06
CA ASN A 24 9.50 9.34 11.63
C ASN A 24 8.14 8.90 11.10
N ILE A 25 7.21 9.86 10.98
CA ILE A 25 5.97 9.69 10.24
C ILE A 25 6.45 9.54 8.80
N GLN A 26 6.82 8.31 8.43
CA GLN A 26 7.09 7.96 7.06
C GLN A 26 5.77 8.16 6.33
N SER A 27 5.63 9.32 5.69
CA SER A 27 4.53 9.62 4.79
C SER A 27 4.50 8.51 3.76
N GLN A 28 3.55 7.58 3.90
CA GLN A 28 3.32 6.63 2.84
C GLN A 28 2.89 7.43 1.61
N PRO A 29 3.48 7.15 0.44
CA PRO A 29 3.11 7.86 -0.77
C PRO A 29 1.61 7.69 -1.02
N PRO A 30 0.90 8.75 -1.44
CA PRO A 30 -0.52 8.65 -1.73
C PRO A 30 -0.75 7.57 -2.80
N GLN A 31 -1.78 6.74 -2.60
CA GLN A 31 -2.18 5.72 -3.56
C GLN A 31 -2.92 6.36 -4.75
N VAL A 32 -2.18 7.13 -5.54
CA VAL A 32 -2.67 7.77 -6.76
C VAL A 32 -1.99 7.13 -7.96
N LEU A 33 -2.80 6.64 -8.91
CA LEU A 33 -2.30 6.20 -10.20
C LEU A 33 -1.93 7.41 -11.04
N SER A 34 -0.71 7.44 -11.56
CA SER A 34 -0.32 8.45 -12.55
C SER A 34 -0.95 8.15 -13.91
N THR A 35 -0.95 9.13 -14.81
CA THR A 35 -1.37 8.90 -16.20
C THR A 35 -0.58 7.78 -16.88
N LYS A 36 0.73 7.67 -16.59
CA LYS A 36 1.57 6.59 -17.15
C LYS A 36 1.10 5.22 -16.66
N ASP A 37 0.75 5.11 -15.38
CA ASP A 37 0.26 3.85 -14.80
C ASP A 37 -1.06 3.44 -15.47
N VAL A 38 -2.00 4.37 -15.63
CA VAL A 38 -3.27 4.09 -16.31
C VAL A 38 -3.07 3.64 -17.76
N LEU A 39 -2.14 4.27 -18.50
CA LEU A 39 -1.81 3.86 -19.87
C LEU A 39 -1.25 2.43 -19.90
N TYR A 40 -0.27 2.11 -19.05
CA TYR A 40 0.29 0.76 -18.98
C TYR A 40 -0.74 -0.30 -18.57
N LEU A 41 -1.60 0.02 -17.60
CA LEU A 41 -2.67 -0.90 -17.17
C LEU A 41 -3.71 -1.12 -18.29
N THR A 42 -4.04 -0.07 -19.04
CA THR A 42 -4.95 -0.16 -20.19
C THR A 42 -4.38 -1.07 -21.27
N ASP A 43 -3.09 -0.94 -21.59
CA ASP A 43 -2.41 -1.80 -22.55
C ASP A 43 -2.40 -3.27 -22.08
N MET A 44 -2.07 -3.52 -20.81
CA MET A 44 -2.07 -4.87 -20.22
C MET A 44 -3.46 -5.52 -20.24
N MET A 45 -4.50 -4.76 -19.92
CA MET A 45 -5.88 -5.24 -19.98
C MET A 45 -6.31 -5.55 -21.41
N SER A 46 -5.96 -4.69 -22.37
CA SER A 46 -6.27 -4.86 -23.79
C SER A 46 -5.59 -6.09 -24.38
N TRP A 47 -4.33 -6.35 -24.00
CA TRP A 47 -3.59 -7.55 -24.36
C TRP A 47 -4.26 -8.82 -23.82
N ASN A 48 -4.60 -8.86 -22.53
CA ASN A 48 -5.25 -10.03 -21.93
C ASN A 48 -6.62 -10.31 -22.57
N LEU A 49 -7.44 -9.29 -22.80
CA LEU A 49 -8.75 -9.45 -23.43
C LEU A 49 -8.64 -9.96 -24.88
N THR A 50 -7.66 -9.45 -25.63
CA THR A 50 -7.44 -9.88 -27.03
C THR A 50 -6.93 -11.31 -27.10
N ALA A 51 -5.98 -11.66 -26.24
CA ALA A 51 -5.45 -13.02 -26.15
C ALA A 51 -6.53 -14.03 -25.72
N LEU A 52 -7.35 -13.67 -24.71
CA LEU A 52 -8.52 -14.45 -24.28
C LEU A 52 -9.45 -14.78 -25.45
N LYS A 53 -9.90 -13.76 -26.19
CA LYS A 53 -10.83 -13.94 -27.32
C LYS A 53 -10.26 -14.83 -28.40
N LYS A 54 -8.96 -14.66 -28.73
CA LYS A 54 -8.29 -15.48 -29.74
C LYS A 54 -8.10 -16.92 -29.27
N ALA A 55 -7.70 -17.12 -28.01
CA ALA A 55 -7.51 -18.44 -27.44
C ALA A 55 -8.83 -19.24 -27.43
N HIS A 56 -9.90 -18.63 -26.95
CA HIS A 56 -11.25 -19.21 -26.95
C HIS A 56 -11.75 -19.54 -28.36
N PHE A 57 -11.54 -18.64 -29.33
CA PHE A 57 -11.94 -18.88 -30.71
C PHE A 57 -11.19 -20.06 -31.36
N LEU A 58 -9.88 -20.17 -31.09
CA LEU A 58 -9.03 -21.20 -31.67
C LEU A 58 -9.25 -22.57 -31.02
N GLU A 59 -9.54 -22.63 -29.71
CA GLU A 59 -9.90 -23.87 -29.02
C GLU A 59 -11.02 -24.64 -29.76
N GLY A 60 -12.09 -23.94 -30.14
CA GLY A 60 -13.21 -24.54 -30.87
C GLY A 60 -12.94 -24.92 -32.33
N GLN A 61 -11.79 -24.55 -32.89
CA GLN A 61 -11.39 -24.88 -34.27
C GLN A 61 -10.27 -25.90 -34.37
N CYS A 62 -9.60 -26.19 -33.24
CA CYS A 62 -8.50 -27.14 -33.23
C CYS A 62 -9.01 -28.58 -33.36
N GLN A 63 -8.40 -29.33 -34.28
CA GLN A 63 -8.67 -30.75 -34.48
C GLN A 63 -7.75 -31.63 -33.61
N ILE A 64 -6.64 -31.07 -33.15
CA ILE A 64 -5.65 -31.74 -32.30
C ILE A 64 -6.02 -31.49 -30.83
N PRO A 65 -6.42 -32.51 -30.06
CA PRO A 65 -6.92 -32.35 -28.68
C PRO A 65 -5.91 -31.67 -27.75
N GLU A 66 -4.62 -31.98 -27.89
CA GLU A 66 -3.56 -31.41 -27.05
C GLU A 66 -3.42 -29.89 -27.26
N ILE A 67 -3.59 -29.44 -28.51
CA ILE A 67 -3.55 -28.01 -28.83
C ILE A 67 -4.81 -27.32 -28.31
N ALA A 68 -5.99 -27.91 -28.50
CA ALA A 68 -7.23 -27.36 -27.95
C ALA A 68 -7.14 -27.16 -26.43
N GLN A 69 -6.61 -28.17 -25.72
CA GLN A 69 -6.40 -28.10 -24.28
C GLN A 69 -5.39 -27.00 -23.88
N ALA A 70 -4.29 -26.85 -24.61
CA ALA A 70 -3.33 -25.76 -24.36
C ALA A 70 -3.96 -24.38 -24.58
N MET A 71 -4.80 -24.23 -25.62
CA MET A 71 -5.53 -22.99 -25.90
C MET A 71 -6.55 -22.67 -24.80
N LYS A 72 -7.25 -23.68 -24.30
CA LYS A 72 -8.15 -23.53 -23.14
C LYS A 72 -7.40 -23.05 -21.89
N GLN A 73 -6.25 -23.64 -21.58
CA GLN A 73 -5.43 -23.20 -20.44
C GLN A 73 -4.94 -21.76 -20.61
N ALA A 74 -4.52 -21.37 -21.82
CA ALA A 74 -4.14 -19.99 -22.11
C ALA A 74 -5.33 -19.02 -21.96
N CYS A 75 -6.52 -19.42 -22.41
CA CYS A 75 -7.77 -18.69 -22.24
C CYS A 75 -8.05 -18.42 -20.75
N GLU A 76 -8.09 -19.47 -19.92
CA GLU A 76 -8.31 -19.36 -18.47
C GLU A 76 -7.26 -18.50 -17.77
N MET A 77 -5.98 -18.64 -18.17
CA MET A 77 -4.89 -17.82 -17.62
C MET A 77 -5.09 -16.33 -17.92
N HIS A 78 -5.38 -15.96 -19.16
CA HIS A 78 -5.59 -14.56 -19.56
C HIS A 78 -6.84 -13.96 -18.92
N GLU A 79 -7.93 -14.73 -18.76
CA GLU A 79 -9.10 -14.30 -18.01
C GLU A 79 -8.73 -13.98 -16.55
N ARG A 80 -8.01 -14.88 -15.88
CA ARG A 80 -7.58 -14.67 -14.50
C ARG A 80 -6.74 -13.40 -14.36
N HIS A 81 -5.76 -13.20 -15.23
CA HIS A 81 -4.91 -11.99 -15.18
C HIS A 81 -5.73 -10.71 -15.35
N TYR A 82 -6.68 -10.69 -16.29
CA TYR A 82 -7.59 -9.55 -16.48
C TYR A 82 -8.40 -9.26 -15.21
N ARG A 83 -8.97 -10.31 -14.59
CA ARG A 83 -9.76 -10.18 -13.35
C ARG A 83 -8.92 -9.71 -12.17
N THR A 84 -7.68 -10.17 -12.05
CA THR A 84 -6.75 -9.71 -11.02
C THR A 84 -6.48 -8.22 -11.14
N ILE A 85 -6.14 -7.72 -12.34
CA ILE A 85 -5.90 -6.28 -12.57
C ILE A 85 -7.15 -5.48 -12.24
N LEU A 86 -8.33 -5.94 -12.68
CA LEU A 86 -9.60 -5.27 -12.39
C LEU A 86 -9.87 -5.17 -10.88
N GLY A 87 -9.59 -6.22 -10.12
CA GLY A 87 -9.74 -6.22 -8.66
C GLY A 87 -8.79 -5.25 -7.96
N HIS A 88 -7.57 -5.04 -8.46
CA HIS A 88 -6.67 -4.03 -7.92
C HIS A 88 -7.15 -2.60 -8.17
N LEU A 89 -7.75 -2.36 -9.34
CA LEU A 89 -8.31 -1.05 -9.69
C LEU A 89 -9.51 -0.68 -8.82
N ASP A 90 -10.39 -1.63 -8.51
CA ASP A 90 -11.57 -1.39 -7.67
C ASP A 90 -11.18 -1.03 -6.22
N ASN A 91 -10.16 -1.71 -5.68
CA ASN A 91 -9.67 -1.47 -4.32
C ASN A 91 -8.94 -0.12 -4.13
N THR A 92 -8.46 0.51 -5.21
CA THR A 92 -7.73 1.78 -5.12
C THR A 92 -8.63 2.96 -4.69
N ASN A 93 -9.96 2.83 -4.82
CA ASN A 93 -10.91 3.89 -4.45
C ASN A 93 -11.34 3.88 -2.98
N GLN A 94 -10.87 2.97 -2.13
CA GLN A 94 -11.21 3.01 -0.70
C GLN A 94 -10.26 3.94 0.07
N PRO A 95 -10.76 5.05 0.66
CA PRO A 95 -9.95 5.88 1.53
C PRO A 95 -9.59 5.09 2.80
N SER A 96 -8.29 4.98 3.08
CA SER A 96 -7.71 4.37 4.29
C SER A 96 -8.08 5.16 5.54
N GLN A 97 -9.29 4.96 6.05
CA GLN A 97 -9.89 5.70 7.15
C GLN A 97 -9.57 5.04 8.50
N SER A 98 -8.29 4.89 8.84
CA SER A 98 -7.90 4.09 10.03
C SER A 98 -7.04 4.80 11.08
N GLN A 99 -6.58 6.04 10.85
CA GLN A 99 -5.62 6.68 11.78
C GLN A 99 -6.17 7.85 12.59
N SER A 100 -7.33 8.41 12.21
CA SER A 100 -7.86 9.63 12.86
C SER A 100 -8.48 9.38 14.25
N ASN A 101 -8.94 8.16 14.55
CA ASN A 101 -9.77 7.91 15.74
C ASN A 101 -8.98 7.52 17.00
N MET A 102 -7.70 7.16 16.90
CA MET A 102 -6.93 6.72 18.08
C MET A 102 -6.42 7.88 18.94
N GLN A 103 -6.24 9.07 18.36
CA GLN A 103 -5.66 10.21 19.06
C GLN A 103 -6.67 10.96 19.94
N MET A 104 -7.97 10.89 19.61
CA MET A 104 -9.00 11.61 20.38
C MET A 104 -9.34 10.91 21.71
N GLN A 105 -9.19 9.57 21.79
CA GLN A 105 -9.53 8.82 22.99
C GLN A 105 -8.48 8.97 24.10
N GLN A 106 -7.23 9.25 23.75
CA GLN A 106 -6.16 9.42 24.75
C GLN A 106 -6.19 10.79 25.44
N GLN A 107 -6.82 11.79 24.80
CA GLN A 107 -6.97 13.13 25.38
C GLN A 107 -8.19 13.25 26.30
N GLN A 108 -9.13 12.30 26.22
CA GLN A 108 -10.33 12.28 27.07
C GLN A 108 -10.13 11.51 28.39
N GLN A 109 -9.05 10.73 28.53
CA GLN A 109 -8.67 10.06 29.78
C GLN A 109 -7.73 10.90 30.69
N GLN A 110 -7.40 12.12 30.27
CA GLN A 110 -6.59 13.06 31.06
C GLN A 110 -7.39 14.23 31.65
N GLN A 111 -8.73 14.14 31.63
CA GLN A 111 -9.63 15.04 32.36
C GLN A 111 -10.43 14.27 33.41
#